data_AF-A0A7J4F9A4-F1
#
_entry.id   AF-A0A7J4F9A4-F1
#
_cell.length_a   1.000
_cell.length_b   1.000
_cell.length_c   1.000
_cell.angle_alpha   90.00
_cell.angle_beta   90.00
_cell.angle_gamma   90.00
#
_symmetry.space_group_name_H-M   'P 1'
#
loop_
_entity.id
_entity.type
_entity.pdbx_description
1 polymer ?
#
loop_
_entity_poly.entity_id
_entity_poly.type
_entity_poly.pdbx_seq_one_letter_code
_entity_poly.pdbx_strand_id
1 'polypeptide(L)'
;MGEKAEHYSNLMRKYLKEAEAFLAKRDYVQASEKLWGAAAEAVKVVAAKRGVELRTHGDLWRFVAKLRTELKDPELSRLFLQANYLHQNFYEGVLPPEAVGDGAEAVKDFIDKLEGLI
;
A
#
# COMPACT_ATOMS: atom_id res chain seq x y z
N MET A 1 -2.32 16.92 -11.75
CA MET A 1 -1.98 15.49 -11.80
C MET A 1 -2.77 14.88 -12.96
N GLY A 2 -2.31 13.82 -13.62
CA GLY A 2 -3.14 13.15 -14.64
C GLY A 2 -4.38 12.52 -13.99
N GLU A 3 -5.50 12.47 -14.70
CA GLU A 3 -6.81 11.97 -14.20
C GLU A 3 -6.71 10.61 -13.47
N LYS A 4 -5.93 9.67 -14.03
CA LYS A 4 -5.66 8.36 -13.39
C LYS A 4 -4.91 8.48 -12.06
N ALA A 5 -3.89 9.34 -11.97
CA ALA A 5 -3.11 9.51 -10.75
C ALA A 5 -3.96 10.15 -9.62
N GLU A 6 -4.85 11.07 -9.98
CA GLU A 6 -5.79 11.67 -9.04
C GLU A 6 -6.83 10.65 -8.56
N HIS A 7 -7.37 9.83 -9.46
CA HIS A 7 -8.27 8.73 -9.10
C HIS A 7 -7.63 7.77 -8.08
N TYR A 8 -6.41 7.29 -8.36
CA TYR A 8 -5.70 6.41 -7.44
C TYR A 8 -5.36 7.10 -6.11
N SER A 9 -5.00 8.38 -6.14
CA SER A 9 -4.72 9.15 -4.91
C SER A 9 -5.98 9.28 -4.03
N ASN A 10 -7.14 9.49 -4.64
CA ASN A 10 -8.41 9.55 -3.92
C ASN A 10 -8.78 8.19 -3.31
N LEU A 11 -8.56 7.09 -4.03
CA LEU A 11 -8.76 5.73 -3.49
C LEU A 11 -7.81 5.42 -2.34
N MET A 12 -6.52 5.76 -2.48
CA MET A 12 -5.52 5.61 -1.42
C MET A 12 -5.97 6.30 -0.12
N ARG A 13 -6.36 7.58 -0.19
CA ARG A 13 -6.84 8.34 0.98
C ARG A 13 -8.13 7.75 1.56
N LYS A 14 -9.05 7.32 0.70
CA LYS A 14 -10.28 6.64 1.13
C LYS A 14 -9.96 5.37 1.92
N TYR A 15 -9.06 4.54 1.41
CA TYR A 15 -8.69 3.29 2.06
C TYR A 15 -7.93 3.50 3.37
N LEU A 16 -7.04 4.49 3.47
CA LEU A 16 -6.40 4.84 4.75
C LEU A 16 -7.44 5.24 5.81
N LYS A 17 -8.41 6.09 5.44
CA LYS A 17 -9.50 6.49 6.36
C LYS A 17 -10.38 5.30 6.76
N GLU A 18 -10.68 4.40 5.83
CA GLU A 18 -11.43 3.17 6.14
C GLU A 18 -10.63 2.24 7.05
N ALA A 19 -9.33 2.07 6.81
CA ALA A 19 -8.43 1.28 7.65
C ALA A 19 -8.39 1.79 9.09
N GLU A 20 -8.23 3.09 9.29
CA GLU A 20 -8.26 3.72 10.62
C GLU A 20 -9.58 3.45 11.35
N ALA A 21 -10.71 3.54 10.65
CA ALA A 21 -12.02 3.26 11.22
C ALA A 21 -12.17 1.78 11.62
N PHE A 22 -11.60 0.84 10.87
CA PHE A 22 -11.61 -0.59 11.22
C PHE A 22 -10.65 -0.92 12.37
N LEU A 23 -9.46 -0.30 12.40
CA LEU A 23 -8.53 -0.42 13.52
C LEU A 23 -9.17 0.06 14.83
N ALA A 24 -9.85 1.21 14.81
CA ALA A 24 -10.57 1.73 15.99
C ALA A 24 -11.67 0.78 16.49
N LYS A 25 -12.29 0.02 15.58
CA LYS A 25 -13.30 -1.00 15.88
C LYS A 25 -12.70 -2.37 16.23
N ARG A 26 -11.37 -2.51 16.17
CA ARG A 26 -10.66 -3.79 16.34
C ARG A 26 -11.05 -4.85 15.30
N ASP A 27 -11.51 -4.42 14.14
CA ASP A 27 -11.75 -5.30 12.99
C ASP A 27 -10.47 -5.39 12.16
N TYR A 28 -9.54 -6.20 12.65
CA TYR A 28 -8.18 -6.28 12.09
C TYR A 28 -8.14 -6.92 10.70
N VAL A 29 -9.10 -7.79 10.37
CA VAL A 29 -9.25 -8.40 9.06
C VAL A 29 -9.60 -7.34 8.02
N GLN A 30 -10.64 -6.53 8.29
CA GLN A 30 -11.01 -5.44 7.37
C GLN A 30 -9.96 -4.34 7.34
N ALA A 31 -9.35 -4.00 8.48
CA ALA A 31 -8.25 -3.05 8.50
C ALA A 31 -7.09 -3.48 7.58
N SER A 32 -6.74 -4.77 7.62
CA SER A 32 -5.65 -5.34 6.81
C SER A 32 -5.90 -5.20 5.31
N GLU A 33 -7.12 -5.49 4.86
CA GLU A 33 -7.52 -5.33 3.45
C GLU A 33 -7.41 -3.88 2.99
N LYS A 34 -7.88 -2.94 3.82
CA LYS A 34 -7.83 -1.51 3.48
C LYS A 34 -6.42 -0.96 3.47
N LEU A 35 -5.57 -1.39 4.40
CA LEU A 35 -4.16 -1.02 4.42
C LEU A 35 -3.43 -1.53 3.16
N TRP A 36 -3.66 -2.79 2.77
CA TRP A 36 -3.09 -3.31 1.53
C TRP A 36 -3.60 -2.55 0.29
N GLY A 37 -4.91 -2.28 0.24
CA GLY A 37 -5.52 -1.48 -0.83
C GLY A 37 -4.89 -0.09 -0.94
N ALA A 38 -4.68 0.59 0.18
CA ALA A 38 -4.01 1.90 0.21
C ALA A 38 -2.58 1.84 -0.36
N ALA A 39 -1.78 0.84 0.07
CA ALA A 39 -0.44 0.64 -0.46
C ALA A 39 -0.43 0.36 -1.97
N ALA A 40 -1.35 -0.48 -2.46
CA ALA A 40 -1.48 -0.79 -3.88
C ALA A 40 -1.86 0.45 -4.71
N GLU A 41 -2.77 1.28 -4.22
CA GLU A 41 -3.16 2.52 -4.90
C GLU A 41 -2.01 3.55 -4.90
N ALA A 42 -1.23 3.67 -3.82
CA ALA A 42 -0.05 4.53 -3.79
C ALA A 42 0.98 4.18 -4.88
N VAL A 43 1.23 2.87 -5.09
CA VAL A 43 2.09 2.39 -6.18
C VAL A 43 1.53 2.81 -7.54
N LYS A 44 0.22 2.70 -7.74
CA LYS A 44 -0.45 3.13 -8.98
C LYS A 44 -0.40 4.64 -9.18
N VAL A 45 -0.44 5.46 -8.12
CA VAL A 45 -0.24 6.92 -8.25
C VAL A 45 1.13 7.23 -8.85
N VAL A 46 2.20 6.67 -8.30
CA VAL A 46 3.57 6.88 -8.81
C VAL A 46 3.71 6.37 -10.24
N ALA A 47 3.16 5.19 -10.54
CA ALA A 47 3.18 4.62 -11.88
C ALA A 47 2.44 5.51 -12.90
N ALA A 48 1.22 5.94 -12.57
CA ALA A 48 0.42 6.81 -13.42
C ALA A 48 1.12 8.16 -13.68
N LYS A 49 1.77 8.74 -12.67
CA LYS A 49 2.60 9.95 -12.85
C LYS A 49 3.79 9.76 -13.78
N ARG A 50 4.32 8.53 -13.86
CA ARG A 50 5.39 8.14 -14.79
C ARG A 50 4.88 7.60 -16.12
N GLY A 51 3.57 7.69 -16.40
CA GLY A 51 2.97 7.20 -17.63
C GLY A 51 2.94 5.67 -17.76
N VAL A 52 3.06 4.94 -16.65
CA VAL A 52 3.04 3.47 -16.60
C VAL A 52 1.68 3.00 -16.09
N GLU A 53 1.04 2.08 -16.83
CA GLU A 53 -0.21 1.45 -16.40
C GLU A 53 0.06 0.10 -15.72
N LEU A 54 -0.51 -0.10 -14.54
CA LEU A 54 -0.41 -1.35 -13.76
C LEU A 54 -1.79 -2.00 -13.70
N ARG A 55 -1.91 -3.28 -14.08
CA ARG A 55 -3.21 -3.97 -14.21
C ARG A 55 -3.37 -5.15 -13.25
N THR A 56 -2.26 -5.70 -12.78
CA THR A 56 -2.23 -6.94 -11.99
C THR A 56 -1.40 -6.78 -10.72
N HIS A 57 -1.58 -7.69 -9.76
CA HIS A 57 -0.71 -7.79 -8.57
C HIS A 57 0.76 -7.93 -8.97
N GLY A 58 1.05 -8.72 -10.01
CA GLY A 58 2.40 -8.88 -10.53
C GLY A 58 3.00 -7.58 -11.08
N ASP A 59 2.17 -6.68 -11.64
CA ASP A 59 2.63 -5.36 -12.08
C ASP A 59 3.07 -4.48 -10.91
N LEU A 60 2.32 -4.49 -9.79
CA LEU A 60 2.69 -3.77 -8.58
C LEU A 60 4.07 -4.24 -8.09
N TRP A 61 4.27 -5.56 -7.98
CA TRP A 61 5.54 -6.15 -7.56
C TRP A 61 6.71 -5.77 -8.46
N ARG A 62 6.54 -5.89 -9.79
CA ARG A 62 7.57 -5.50 -10.75
C ARG A 62 7.89 -4.01 -10.65
N PHE A 63 6.88 -3.17 -10.48
CA PHE A 63 7.08 -1.73 -10.38
C PHE A 63 7.78 -1.32 -9.08
N VAL A 64 7.41 -1.88 -7.93
CA VAL A 64 8.10 -1.65 -6.65
C VAL A 64 9.56 -2.14 -6.72
N ALA A 65 9.82 -3.30 -7.33
CA ALA A 65 11.19 -3.80 -7.53
C ALA A 65 12.03 -2.87 -8.41
N LYS A 66 11.41 -2.28 -9.45
CA LYS A 66 12.02 -1.25 -10.29
C LYS A 66 12.36 0.00 -9.47
N LEU A 67 11.41 0.55 -8.71
CA LEU A 67 11.64 1.71 -7.83
C LEU A 67 12.76 1.46 -6.82
N ARG A 68 12.76 0.30 -6.14
CA ARG A 68 13.85 -0.12 -5.25
C ARG A 68 15.22 -0.02 -5.93
N THR A 69 15.31 -0.50 -7.17
CA THR A 69 16.59 -0.53 -7.91
C THR A 69 17.02 0.87 -8.32
N GLU A 70 16.09 1.68 -8.84
CA GLU A 70 16.33 3.06 -9.26
C GLU A 70 16.78 3.95 -8.09
N LEU A 71 16.13 3.81 -6.94
CA LEU A 71 16.35 4.65 -5.77
C LEU A 71 17.44 4.09 -4.84
N LYS A 72 17.96 2.88 -5.13
CA LYS A 72 18.86 2.12 -4.25
C LYS A 72 18.30 1.99 -2.83
N ASP A 73 16.97 1.92 -2.70
CA ASP A 73 16.26 1.83 -1.43
C ASP A 73 15.65 0.43 -1.27
N PRO A 74 16.34 -0.52 -0.61
CA PRO A 74 15.80 -1.84 -0.37
C PRO A 74 14.56 -1.84 0.53
N GLU A 75 14.31 -0.76 1.27
CA GLU A 75 13.21 -0.66 2.22
C GLU A 75 11.84 -0.66 1.53
N LEU A 76 11.76 -0.12 0.32
CA LEU A 76 10.53 -0.19 -0.49
C LEU A 76 10.02 -1.62 -0.68
N SER A 77 10.92 -2.59 -0.87
CA SER A 77 10.50 -3.99 -0.98
C SER A 77 10.13 -4.60 0.35
N ARG A 78 10.78 -4.22 1.46
CA ARG A 78 10.45 -4.73 2.80
C ARG A 78 9.07 -4.27 3.24
N LEU A 79 8.80 -2.97 3.10
CA LEU A 79 7.51 -2.39 3.46
C LEU A 79 6.37 -2.95 2.58
N PHE A 80 6.61 -3.10 1.27
CA PHE A 80 5.59 -3.68 0.39
C PHE A 80 5.35 -5.19 0.66
N LEU A 81 6.36 -5.95 1.08
CA LEU A 81 6.18 -7.32 1.59
C LEU A 81 5.27 -7.36 2.81
N GLN A 82 5.47 -6.45 3.77
CA GLN A 82 4.64 -6.37 4.96
C GLN A 82 3.20 -5.97 4.62
N ALA A 83 3.01 -4.97 3.75
CA ALA A 83 1.70 -4.62 3.23
C ALA A 83 1.02 -5.80 2.52
N ASN A 84 1.78 -6.62 1.77
CA ASN A 84 1.24 -7.80 1.11
C ASN A 84 0.82 -8.89 2.10
N TYR A 85 1.46 -9.01 3.26
CA TYR A 85 1.03 -9.98 4.28
C TYR A 85 -0.29 -9.55 4.96
N LEU A 86 -0.59 -8.25 5.02
CA LEU A 86 -1.92 -7.78 5.42
C LEU A 86 -3.01 -8.26 4.45
N HIS A 87 -2.72 -8.31 3.15
CA HIS A 87 -3.64 -8.90 2.18
C HIS A 87 -3.90 -10.39 2.46
N GLN A 88 -2.86 -11.14 2.81
CA GLN A 88 -3.04 -12.54 3.23
C GLN A 88 -3.89 -12.63 4.50
N ASN A 89 -3.67 -11.73 5.45
CA ASN A 89 -4.43 -11.68 6.69
C ASN A 89 -5.93 -11.41 6.48
N PHE A 90 -6.32 -10.72 5.41
CA PHE A 90 -7.73 -10.57 5.05
C PHE A 90 -8.41 -11.93 4.82
N TYR A 91 -7.69 -12.91 4.26
CA TYR A 91 -8.20 -14.26 4.01
C TYR A 91 -8.08 -15.19 5.22
N GLU A 92 -6.97 -15.09 5.96
CA GLU A 92 -6.65 -16.05 7.02
C GLU A 92 -7.02 -15.58 8.44
N GLY A 93 -7.01 -14.28 8.68
CA GLY A 93 -7.30 -13.69 9.99
C GLY A 93 -6.34 -14.13 11.11
N VAL A 94 -5.08 -14.43 10.75
CA VAL A 94 -4.08 -15.02 11.67
C VAL A 94 -3.21 -13.99 12.40
N LEU A 95 -3.16 -12.74 11.93
CA LEU A 95 -2.32 -11.73 12.55
C LEU A 95 -2.91 -11.24 13.88
N PRO A 96 -2.10 -11.21 14.96
CA PRO A 96 -2.51 -10.56 16.19
C PRO A 96 -2.60 -9.03 16.02
N PRO A 97 -3.33 -8.32 16.91
CA PRO A 97 -3.52 -6.87 16.84
C PRO A 97 -2.23 -6.06 16.64
N GLU A 98 -1.18 -6.43 17.36
CA GLU A 98 0.11 -5.74 17.33
C GLU A 98 0.76 -5.84 15.96
N ALA A 99 0.70 -7.02 15.33
CA ALA A 99 1.24 -7.22 13.98
C ALA A 99 0.45 -6.46 12.90
N VAL A 100 -0.86 -6.30 13.08
CA VAL A 100 -1.68 -5.44 12.20
C VAL A 100 -1.35 -3.96 12.43
N GLY A 101 -1.09 -3.55 13.67
CA GLY A 101 -0.57 -2.22 14.00
C GLY A 101 0.77 -1.93 13.34
N ASP A 102 1.74 -2.84 13.46
CA ASP A 102 3.05 -2.72 12.80
C ASP A 102 2.90 -2.65 11.28
N GLY A 103 1.99 -3.44 10.71
CA GLY A 103 1.66 -3.38 9.29
C GLY A 103 1.05 -2.04 8.86
N ALA A 104 0.24 -1.42 9.72
CA ALA A 104 -0.33 -0.10 9.45
C ALA A 104 0.75 0.99 9.39
N GLU A 105 1.71 0.97 10.32
CA GLU A 105 2.85 1.89 10.29
C GLU A 105 3.74 1.65 9.07
N ALA A 106 4.02 0.39 8.72
CA ALA A 106 4.76 0.06 7.52
C ALA A 106 4.09 0.56 6.22
N VAL A 107 2.75 0.50 6.15
CA VAL A 107 2.00 1.06 5.02
C VAL A 107 2.11 2.58 4.97
N LYS A 108 2.09 3.29 6.11
CA LYS A 108 2.30 4.74 6.15
C LYS A 108 3.71 5.11 5.68
N ASP A 109 4.74 4.48 6.23
CA ASP A 109 6.13 4.71 5.83
C ASP A 109 6.35 4.44 4.33
N PHE A 110 5.69 3.41 3.80
CA PHE A 110 5.73 3.09 2.38
C PHE A 110 5.10 4.18 1.53
N ILE A 111 3.92 4.66 1.92
CA ILE A 111 3.20 5.73 1.22
C ILE A 111 4.01 7.03 1.26
N ASP A 112 4.56 7.41 2.41
CA ASP A 112 5.37 8.62 2.56
C ASP A 112 6.60 8.59 1.64
N LYS A 113 7.28 7.43 1.56
CA LYS A 113 8.38 7.23 0.62
C LYS A 113 7.94 7.40 -0.84
N LEU A 114 6.77 6.87 -1.20
CA LEU A 114 6.24 6.99 -2.56
C LEU A 114 5.77 8.41 -2.89
N GLU A 115 5.16 9.12 -1.93
CA GLU A 115 4.76 10.52 -2.08
C GLU A 115 5.98 11.45 -2.23
N GLY A 116 7.14 11.08 -1.68
CA GLY A 116 8.40 11.79 -1.96
C GLY A 116 8.89 11.71 -3.42
N LEU A 117 8.28 10.87 -4.27
CA LEU A 117 8.64 10.70 -5.68
C LEU A 117 7.74 11.49 -6.64
N ILE A 118 6.76 12.21 -6.11
CA ILE A 118 5.56 12.72 -6.81
C ILE A 118 5.62 14.22 -7.02
#